data_AF-A0A8H7DZ50-F1
#
_entry.id   AF-A0A8H7DZ50-F1
#
_cell.length_a   1.000
_cell.length_b   1.000
_cell.length_c   1.000
_cell.angle_alpha   90.00
_cell.angle_beta   90.00
_cell.angle_gamma   90.00
#
_symmetry.space_group_name_H-M   'P 1'
#
loop_
_entity.id
_entity.type
_entity.pdbx_description
1 polymer ?
#
loop_
_entity_poly.entity_id
_entity_poly.type
_entity_poly.pdbx_seq_one_letter_code
_entity_poly.pdbx_strand_id
1 'polypeptide(L)'
;MADKYANLSTSERVDAAVQLIHENPLLSLRKAATICNIHPSSISRRQRGLSRSKEQASQEQQLLTPAEEAILIKYALKYNDWGLPL
;
A
#
# COMPACT_ATOMS: atom_id res chain seq x y z
N MET A 1 -11.74 19.37 -8.25
CA MET A 1 -10.46 18.75 -7.81
C MET A 1 -10.62 17.76 -6.65
N ALA A 2 -11.81 17.61 -6.04
CA ALA A 2 -12.02 16.71 -4.89
C ALA A 2 -12.20 15.22 -5.26
N ASP A 3 -12.46 14.89 -6.53
CA ASP A 3 -12.93 13.55 -6.89
C ASP A 3 -11.83 12.53 -7.19
N LYS A 4 -10.58 12.97 -7.42
CA LYS A 4 -9.48 12.07 -7.79
C LYS A 4 -9.15 11.05 -6.69
N TYR A 5 -9.37 11.42 -5.44
CA TYR A 5 -9.00 10.61 -4.27
C TYR A 5 -10.22 10.02 -3.52
N ALA A 6 -11.44 10.29 -4.00
CA ALA A 6 -12.67 9.88 -3.32
C ALA A 6 -12.89 8.37 -3.31
N ASN A 7 -12.49 7.68 -4.39
CA ASN A 7 -12.62 6.23 -4.54
C ASN A 7 -11.49 5.43 -3.87
N LEU A 8 -10.45 6.10 -3.37
CA LEU A 8 -9.30 5.45 -2.75
C LEU A 8 -9.56 5.15 -1.28
N SER A 9 -8.96 4.05 -0.80
CA SER A 9 -8.96 3.72 0.61
C SER A 9 -8.25 4.81 1.42
N THR A 10 -8.52 4.88 2.72
CA THR A 10 -7.87 5.87 3.59
C THR A 10 -6.34 5.70 3.61
N SER A 11 -5.82 4.47 3.55
CA SER A 11 -4.37 4.24 3.47
C SER A 11 -3.81 4.73 2.14
N GLU A 12 -4.46 4.41 1.02
CA GLU A 12 -4.01 4.84 -0.31
C GLU A 12 -3.98 6.36 -0.44
N ARG A 13 -4.94 7.07 0.15
CA ARG A 13 -4.92 8.53 0.21
C ARG A 13 -3.73 9.08 0.99
N VAL A 14 -3.33 8.40 2.06
CA VAL A 14 -2.13 8.75 2.83
C VAL A 14 -0.87 8.52 2.01
N ASP A 15 -0.78 7.40 1.30
CA ASP A 15 0.35 7.11 0.40
C ASP A 15 0.45 8.15 -0.72
N ALA A 16 -0.67 8.47 -1.36
CA ALA A 16 -0.74 9.49 -2.39
C ALA A 16 -0.33 10.88 -1.86
N ALA A 17 -0.75 11.25 -0.65
CA ALA A 17 -0.36 12.53 -0.05
C ALA A 17 1.14 12.60 0.27
N VAL A 18 1.74 11.48 0.72
CA VAL A 18 3.19 11.38 0.94
C VAL A 18 3.95 11.52 -0.38
N GLN A 19 3.50 10.84 -1.44
CA GLN A 19 4.07 10.98 -2.79
C GLN A 19 3.97 12.42 -3.30
N LEU A 20 2.82 13.08 -3.12
CA LEU A 20 2.62 14.47 -3.55
C LEU A 20 3.59 15.45 -2.89
N ILE A 21 3.90 15.24 -1.60
CA ILE A 21 4.90 16.03 -0.87
C ILE A 21 6.31 15.72 -1.37
N HIS A 22 6.60 14.46 -1.70
CA HIS A 22 7.89 14.05 -2.23
C HIS A 22 8.17 14.65 -3.61
N GLU A 23 7.18 14.63 -4.50
CA GLU A 23 7.25 15.24 -5.83
C GLU A 23 7.29 16.77 -5.79
N ASN A 24 6.66 17.38 -4.78
CA ASN A 24 6.60 18.83 -4.60
C ASN A 24 7.05 19.24 -3.20
N PRO A 25 8.35 19.38 -2.93
CA PRO A 25 8.89 19.66 -1.59
C PRO A 25 8.40 20.98 -0.95
N LEU A 26 7.97 21.95 -1.78
CA LEU A 26 7.40 23.22 -1.33
C LEU A 26 5.93 23.10 -0.89
N LEU A 27 5.29 21.97 -1.18
CA LEU A 27 3.91 21.73 -0.80
C LEU A 27 3.83 21.48 0.71
N SER A 28 3.05 22.31 1.40
CA SER A 28 2.84 22.09 2.83
C SER A 28 2.02 20.83 3.09
N LEU A 29 2.33 20.17 4.20
CA LEU A 29 1.64 18.96 4.64
C LEU A 29 0.13 19.19 4.78
N ARG A 30 -0.29 20.38 5.24
CA ARG A 30 -1.71 20.77 5.29
C ARG A 30 -2.35 20.82 3.91
N LYS A 31 -1.68 21.39 2.90
CA LYS A 31 -2.23 21.45 1.54
C LYS A 31 -2.36 20.05 0.93
N ALA A 32 -1.36 19.19 1.12
CA ALA A 32 -1.43 17.79 0.69
C ALA A 32 -2.59 17.05 1.37
N ALA A 33 -2.79 17.26 2.67
CA ALA A 33 -3.89 16.68 3.44
C ALA A 33 -5.27 17.13 2.92
N THR A 34 -5.42 18.41 2.55
CA THR A 34 -6.64 18.92 1.95
C THR A 34 -6.91 18.30 0.57
N ILE A 35 -5.88 18.19 -0.28
CA ILE A 35 -5.98 17.61 -1.62
C ILE A 35 -6.44 16.14 -1.55
N CYS A 36 -5.87 15.37 -0.63
CA CYS A 36 -6.17 13.94 -0.49
C CYS A 36 -7.31 13.65 0.51
N ASN A 37 -7.95 14.67 1.07
CA ASN A 37 -9.03 14.57 2.06
C ASN A 37 -8.70 13.61 3.23
N ILE A 38 -7.60 13.90 3.92
CA ILE A 38 -7.11 13.12 5.07
C ILE A 38 -6.61 14.03 6.19
N HIS A 39 -6.50 13.50 7.41
CA HIS A 39 -5.94 14.27 8.51
C HIS A 39 -4.40 14.39 8.40
N PRO A 40 -3.82 15.58 8.62
CA PRO A 40 -2.36 15.81 8.57
C PRO A 40 -1.54 14.85 9.45
N SER A 41 -2.07 14.46 10.61
CA SER A 41 -1.36 13.53 11.52
C SER A 41 -1.13 12.16 10.88
N SER A 42 -2.01 11.70 9.98
CA SER A 42 -1.86 10.42 9.28
C SER A 42 -0.66 10.44 8.33
N ILE A 43 -0.46 11.56 7.61
CA ILE A 43 0.71 11.76 6.75
C ILE A 43 1.99 11.80 7.58
N SER A 44 2.00 12.57 8.66
CA SER A 44 3.17 12.69 9.53
C SER A 44 3.58 11.35 10.15
N ARG A 45 2.61 10.54 10.59
CA ARG A 45 2.87 9.18 11.07
C ARG A 45 3.44 8.27 9.99
N ARG A 46 2.92 8.34 8.75
CA ARG A 46 3.42 7.57 7.60
C ARG A 46 4.87 7.94 7.27
N GLN A 47 5.20 9.24 7.24
CA GLN A 47 6.58 9.71 7.01
C GLN A 47 7.56 9.26 8.10
N ARG A 48 7.10 9.19 9.35
CA ARG A 48 7.92 8.72 10.49
C ARG A 48 7.99 7.20 10.62
N GLY A 49 7.35 6.45 9.72
CA GLY A 49 7.28 4.98 9.80
C GLY A 49 6.43 4.45 10.97
N LEU A 50 5.67 5.31 11.66
CA LEU A 50 4.79 4.93 12.78
C LEU A 50 3.52 4.22 12.30
N SER A 51 3.19 4.36 11.01
CA SER A 51 2.12 3.60 10.37
C SER A 51 2.56 3.21 8.97
N ARG A 52 2.27 1.97 8.57
CA ARG A 52 2.73 1.39 7.30
C ARG A 52 1.66 1.47 6.22
N SER A 53 2.07 1.35 4.95
CA SER A 53 1.13 1.13 3.86
C SER A 53 0.52 -0.26 3.98
N LYS A 54 -0.61 -0.48 3.30
CA LYS A 54 -1.30 -1.78 3.31
C LYS A 54 -0.43 -2.87 2.70
N GLU A 55 0.29 -2.57 1.61
CA GLU A 55 1.23 -3.52 0.99
C GLU A 55 2.40 -3.86 1.90
N GLN A 56 3.01 -2.87 2.56
CA GLN A 56 4.10 -3.13 3.50
C GLN A 56 3.65 -4.02 4.66
N ALA A 57 2.48 -3.71 5.24
CA ALA A 57 1.92 -4.54 6.30
C ALA A 57 1.62 -5.97 5.82
N SER A 58 1.13 -6.12 4.58
CA SER A 58 0.87 -7.43 3.98
C SER A 58 2.17 -8.22 3.78
N GLN A 59 3.22 -7.60 3.24
CA GLN A 59 4.51 -8.25 3.00
C GLN A 59 5.17 -8.67 4.32
N GLU A 60 5.12 -7.83 5.35
CA GLU A 60 5.68 -8.16 6.67
C GLU A 60 4.93 -9.29 7.39
N GLN A 61 3.66 -9.51 7.06
CA GLN A 61 2.82 -10.57 7.63
C GLN A 61 2.94 -11.90 6.86
N GLN A 62 3.58 -11.91 5.69
CA GLN A 62 3.80 -13.14 4.94
C GLN A 62 4.83 -14.01 5.66
N LEU A 63 4.51 -15.30 5.81
CA LEU A 63 5.42 -16.30 6.37
C LEU A 63 6.52 -16.71 5.39
N LEU A 64 6.21 -16.63 4.10
CA LEU A 64 7.06 -17.06 3.01
C LEU A 64 7.58 -15.84 2.26
N THR A 65 8.80 -15.96 1.74
CA THR A 65 9.30 -14.99 0.77
C THR A 65 8.52 -15.13 -0.55
N PRO A 66 8.46 -14.07 -1.38
CA PRO A 66 7.80 -14.14 -2.69
C PRO A 66 8.35 -15.26 -3.60
N ALA A 67 9.64 -15.60 -3.45
CA ALA A 67 10.26 -16.68 -4.20
C ALA A 67 9.78 -18.06 -3.72
N GLU A 68 9.67 -18.28 -2.41
CA GLU A 68 9.15 -19.53 -1.84
C GLU A 68 7.67 -19.73 -2.15
N GLU A 69 6.87 -18.67 -2.05
CA GLU A 69 5.46 -18.68 -2.44
C GLU A 69 5.30 -19.06 -3.92
N ALA A 70 6.11 -18.47 -4.81
CA ALA A 70 6.09 -18.80 -6.23
C ALA A 70 6.44 -20.28 -6.51
N ILE A 71 7.38 -20.85 -5.75
CA ILE A 71 7.74 -22.27 -5.86
C ILE A 71 6.55 -23.15 -5.45
N LEU A 72 5.90 -22.86 -4.32
CA LEU A 72 4.74 -23.61 -3.86
C LEU A 72 3.57 -23.52 -4.85
N ILE A 73 3.28 -22.33 -5.37
CA ILE A 73 2.25 -22.12 -6.40
C ILE A 73 2.56 -22.97 -7.64
N LYS A 74 3.80 -22.95 -8.11
CA LYS A 74 4.23 -23.77 -9.26
C LYS A 74 3.96 -25.26 -9.04
N TYR A 75 4.29 -25.78 -7.86
CA TYR A 75 4.01 -27.18 -7.54
C TYR A 75 2.52 -27.46 -7.39
N ALA A 76 1.76 -26.59 -6.70
CA ALA A 76 0.32 -26.73 -6.54
C ALA A 76 -0.39 -26.80 -7.90
N LEU A 77 -0.05 -25.90 -8.83
CA LEU A 77 -0.58 -25.93 -10.20
C LEU A 77 -0.22 -27.22 -10.92
N LYS A 78 1.02 -27.70 -10.79
CA LYS A 78 1.43 -28.98 -11.38
C LYS A 78 0.66 -30.17 -10.81
N TYR A 79 0.36 -30.19 -9.51
CA TYR A 79 -0.46 -31.22 -8.89
C TYR A 79 -1.91 -31.15 -9.38
N ASN A 80 -2.45 -29.94 -9.57
CA ASN A 80 -3.76 -29.73 -10.17
C ASN A 80 -3.84 -30.25 -11.60
N ASP A 81 -2.80 -30.03 -12.41
CA ASP A 81 -2.70 -30.57 -13.77
C ASP A 81 -2.66 -32.10 -13.78
N TRP A 82 -2.25 -32.73 -12.68
CA TRP A 82 -2.32 -34.18 -12.48
C TRP A 82 -3.69 -34.67 -11.99
N GLY A 83 -4.66 -33.78 -11.82
CA GLY A 83 -6.03 -34.10 -11.41
C GLY A 83 -6.23 -34.19 -9.89
N LEU A 84 -5.24 -33.76 -9.10
CA LEU A 84 -5.41 -33.64 -7.64
C LEU A 84 -6.15 -32.32 -7.34
N PRO A 85 -7.12 -32.32 -6.41
CA PRO A 85 -7.83 -31.10 -6.06
C PRO A 85 -6.91 -30.11 -5.32
N LEU A 86 -7.11 -28.82 -5.62
CA LEU A 86 -6.54 -27.68 -4.91
C LEU A 86 -7.40 -27.28 -3.70
#